data_AF-A0A286DH23-F1
#
_entry.id   AF-A0A286DH23-F1
#
_cell.length_a   1.000
_cell.length_b   1.000
_cell.length_c   1.000
_cell.angle_alpha   90.00
_cell.angle_beta   90.00
_cell.angle_gamma   90.00
#
_symmetry.space_group_name_H-M   'P 1'
#
loop_
_entity.id
_entity.type
_entity.pdbx_description
1 polymer ?
#
loop_
_entity_poly.entity_id
_entity_poly.type
_entity_poly.pdbx_seq_one_letter_code
_entity_poly.pdbx_strand_id
1 'polypeptide(L)'
;MTYDIGIGVCSGIEGNTVVVSLDSAIVSKLIPNQPWRKSGTSVLRLRNSLCSTKRPPQVGDEVYLERAALTRTATATLDLLGDGEPIAVELKQLLTDLDPQPPVAMAVGKGRARRW
;
A
#
# COMPACT_ATOMS: atom_id res chain seq x y z
N MET A 1 -6.81 14.00 -10.18
CA MET A 1 -5.55 14.02 -9.39
C MET A 1 -4.97 12.62 -9.43
N THR A 2 -3.83 12.44 -10.09
CA THR A 2 -3.11 11.16 -10.10
C THR A 2 -2.10 11.20 -8.97
N TYR A 3 -2.16 10.24 -8.07
CA TYR A 3 -1.24 10.10 -6.95
C TYR A 3 -0.65 8.69 -6.97
N ASP A 4 0.55 8.59 -6.42
CA ASP A 4 1.27 7.34 -6.31
C ASP A 4 1.08 6.75 -4.91
N ILE A 5 1.10 5.42 -4.81
CA ILE A 5 0.90 4.70 -3.55
C ILE A 5 2.22 4.06 -3.16
N GLY A 6 2.82 4.54 -2.06
CA GLY A 6 3.97 3.89 -1.43
C GLY A 6 3.54 2.57 -0.80
N ILE A 7 4.27 1.50 -1.09
CA ILE A 7 3.92 0.14 -0.62
C ILE A 7 4.99 -0.52 0.26
N GLY A 8 6.21 0.00 0.26
CA GLY A 8 7.33 -0.58 1.01
C GLY A 8 8.65 -0.42 0.27
N VAL A 9 9.68 -1.13 0.74
CA VAL A 9 11.06 -0.97 0.26
C VAL A 9 11.38 -1.99 -0.83
N CYS A 10 11.99 -1.54 -1.93
CA CYS A 10 12.47 -2.42 -2.97
C CYS A 10 13.63 -3.28 -2.45
N SER A 11 13.43 -4.59 -2.37
CA SER A 11 14.46 -5.55 -1.97
C SER A 11 15.20 -6.13 -3.18
N GLY A 12 14.62 -6.04 -4.39
CA GLY A 12 15.26 -6.54 -5.61
C GLY A 12 14.47 -6.25 -6.88
N ILE A 13 15.16 -6.28 -8.01
CA ILE A 13 14.55 -6.18 -9.35
C ILE A 13 15.07 -7.35 -10.19
N GLU A 14 14.16 -8.22 -10.59
CA GLU A 14 14.43 -9.44 -11.36
C GLU A 14 13.77 -9.32 -12.74
N GLY A 15 14.50 -8.78 -13.71
CA GLY A 15 13.98 -8.55 -15.06
C GLY A 15 12.82 -7.54 -15.05
N ASN A 16 11.59 -8.03 -15.30
CA ASN A 16 10.38 -7.21 -15.28
C ASN A 16 9.58 -7.33 -13.98
N THR A 17 10.13 -8.01 -12.98
CA THR A 17 9.51 -8.22 -11.66
C THR A 17 10.24 -7.39 -10.61
N VAL A 18 9.49 -6.65 -9.82
CA VAL A 18 9.99 -5.89 -8.67
C VAL A 18 9.62 -6.65 -7.41
N VAL A 19 10.61 -6.84 -6.55
CA VAL A 19 10.49 -7.50 -5.26
C VAL A 19 10.48 -6.43 -4.19
N VAL A 20 9.43 -6.39 -3.38
CA VAL A 20 9.18 -5.32 -2.41
C VAL A 20 8.94 -5.94 -1.04
N SER A 21 9.71 -5.52 -0.05
CA SER A 21 9.44 -5.82 1.35
C SER A 21 8.32 -4.90 1.84
N LEU A 22 7.19 -5.48 2.22
CA LEU A 22 6.00 -4.74 2.61
C LEU A 22 6.00 -4.33 4.07
N ASP A 23 5.42 -3.15 4.32
CA ASP A 23 5.05 -2.70 5.66
C ASP A 23 3.76 -3.37 6.16
N SER A 24 3.65 -3.46 7.48
CA SER A 24 2.50 -4.04 8.18
C SER A 24 1.16 -3.45 7.78
N ALA A 25 1.13 -2.13 7.52
CA ALA A 25 -0.05 -1.41 7.08
C ALA A 25 -0.52 -1.85 5.69
N ILE A 26 0.42 -2.12 4.79
CA ILE A 26 0.14 -2.52 3.41
C ILE A 26 -0.31 -3.99 3.36
N VAL A 27 0.34 -4.86 4.14
CA VAL A 27 -0.08 -6.27 4.30
C VAL A 27 -1.52 -6.34 4.83
N SER A 28 -1.83 -5.55 5.86
CA SER A 28 -3.19 -5.50 6.43
C SER A 28 -4.25 -5.04 5.44
N LYS A 29 -3.89 -4.17 4.48
CA LYS A 29 -4.82 -3.75 3.41
C LYS A 29 -5.01 -4.82 2.34
N LEU A 30 -3.96 -5.53 1.97
CA LEU A 30 -4.03 -6.60 0.98
C LEU A 30 -4.79 -7.82 1.52
N ILE A 31 -4.61 -8.14 2.81
CA ILE A 31 -5.20 -9.32 3.44
C ILE A 31 -5.69 -8.97 4.86
N PRO A 32 -6.87 -8.33 4.99
CA PRO A 32 -7.38 -7.85 6.28
C PRO A 32 -7.73 -8.96 7.27
N ASN A 33 -7.88 -10.21 6.80
CA ASN A 33 -8.35 -11.34 7.62
C ASN A 33 -7.26 -12.37 7.97
N GLN A 34 -5.98 -12.11 7.67
CA GLN A 34 -4.91 -13.02 8.08
C GLN A 34 -4.09 -12.45 9.24
N PRO A 35 -3.75 -13.30 10.24
CA PRO A 35 -2.92 -12.89 11.36
C PRO A 35 -1.50 -12.60 10.86
N TRP A 36 -1.20 -11.31 10.67
CA TRP A 36 0.15 -10.84 10.38
C TRP A 36 1.09 -11.21 11.54
N ARG A 37 2.16 -11.96 11.24
CA ARG A 37 3.06 -12.51 12.27
C ARG A 37 4.29 -11.65 12.55
N LYS A 38 4.88 -10.98 11.55
CA LYS A 38 6.12 -10.19 11.74
C LYS A 38 6.32 -9.15 10.64
N SER A 39 6.86 -7.99 11.01
CA SER A 39 7.26 -6.95 10.06
C SER A 39 8.52 -7.33 9.31
N GLY A 40 8.54 -7.03 8.00
CA GLY A 40 9.73 -7.19 7.16
C GLY A 40 9.97 -8.58 6.58
N THR A 41 9.10 -9.58 6.84
CA THR A 41 9.17 -10.90 6.18
C THR A 41 8.26 -11.00 4.97
N SER A 42 7.28 -10.10 4.83
CA SER A 42 6.32 -10.15 3.75
C SER A 42 6.91 -9.56 2.48
N VAL A 43 7.00 -10.36 1.43
CA VAL A 43 7.61 -10.01 0.14
C VAL A 43 6.54 -9.99 -0.94
N LEU A 44 6.35 -8.83 -1.56
CA LEU A 44 5.46 -8.67 -2.70
C LEU A 44 6.26 -8.67 -4.00
N ARG A 45 5.83 -9.50 -4.95
CA ARG A 45 6.34 -9.57 -6.31
C ARG A 45 5.30 -9.05 -7.27
N LEU A 46 5.64 -7.99 -8.00
CA LEU A 46 4.76 -7.33 -8.95
C LEU A 46 5.50 -6.94 -10.22
N ARG A 47 4.77 -6.69 -11.32
CA ARG A 47 5.38 -6.26 -12.58
C ARG A 47 5.80 -4.79 -12.51
N ASN A 48 6.98 -4.47 -13.03
CA ASN A 48 7.50 -3.09 -13.11
C ASN A 48 6.54 -2.14 -13.84
N SER A 49 5.70 -2.66 -14.75
CA SER A 49 4.65 -1.87 -15.43
C SER A 49 3.58 -1.30 -14.49
N LEU A 50 3.52 -1.76 -13.24
CA LEU A 50 2.59 -1.26 -12.21
C LEU A 50 3.23 -0.17 -11.33
N CYS A 51 4.55 -0.01 -11.40
CA CYS A 51 5.29 1.01 -10.67
C CYS A 51 5.10 2.40 -11.30
N SER A 52 5.31 3.44 -10.50
CA SER A 52 5.23 4.83 -10.94
C SER A 52 6.29 5.13 -12.00
N THR A 53 5.87 5.69 -13.12
CA THR A 53 6.79 6.18 -14.16
C THR A 53 7.58 7.40 -13.71
N LYS A 54 7.06 8.15 -12.73
CA LYS A 54 7.73 9.33 -12.15
C LYS A 54 8.74 8.95 -11.07
N ARG A 55 8.49 7.84 -10.39
CA ARG A 55 9.31 7.31 -9.30
C ARG A 55 9.61 5.84 -9.59
N PRO A 56 10.59 5.58 -10.48
CA PRO A 56 10.93 4.22 -10.83
C PRO A 56 11.44 3.47 -9.58
N PRO A 57 11.18 2.16 -9.48
CA PRO A 57 11.65 1.36 -8.37
C PRO A 57 13.18 1.26 -8.40
N GLN A 58 13.83 1.49 -7.26
CA GLN A 58 15.27 1.33 -7.08
C GLN A 58 15.53 0.51 -5.83
N VAL A 59 16.48 -0.44 -5.90
CA VAL A 59 16.80 -1.31 -4.76
C VAL A 59 17.28 -0.47 -3.58
N GLY A 60 16.67 -0.68 -2.41
CA GLY A 60 16.91 0.10 -1.19
C GLY A 60 15.99 1.30 -1.00
N ASP A 61 15.24 1.71 -2.03
CA ASP A 61 14.30 2.84 -1.96
C ASP A 61 12.84 2.39 -1.85
N GLU A 62 11.98 3.33 -1.46
CA GLU A 62 10.54 3.12 -1.40
C GLU A 62 9.94 2.95 -2.80
N VAL A 63 9.12 1.90 -2.98
CA VAL A 63 8.42 1.61 -4.23
C VAL A 63 7.06 2.28 -4.23
N TYR A 64 6.82 2.99 -5.34
CA TYR A 64 5.58 3.69 -5.60
C TYR A 64 4.82 3.01 -6.74
N LEU A 65 3.54 2.72 -6.52
CA LEU A 65 2.63 2.19 -7.54
C LEU A 65 1.79 3.31 -8.15
N GLU A 66 1.58 3.23 -9.46
CA GLU A 66 0.70 4.18 -10.15
C GLU A 66 -0.76 3.78 -9.92
N ARG A 67 -1.57 4.67 -9.34
CA ARG A 67 -3.01 4.41 -9.11
C ARG A 67 -3.75 3.97 -10.39
N ALA A 68 -3.41 4.54 -11.53
CA ALA A 68 -4.03 4.21 -12.81
C ALA A 68 -3.68 2.77 -13.29
N ALA A 69 -2.53 2.25 -12.89
CA ALA A 69 -2.11 0.89 -13.20
C ALA A 69 -2.77 -0.16 -12.29
N LEU A 70 -3.23 0.22 -11.09
CA LEU A 70 -3.91 -0.66 -10.12
C LEU A 70 -5.40 -0.92 -10.42
N THR A 71 -5.82 -0.76 -11.67
CA THR A 71 -7.21 -1.02 -12.10
C THR A 71 -7.59 -2.49 -11.94
N ARG A 72 -8.86 -2.84 -12.22
CA ARG A 72 -9.57 -4.09 -11.84
C ARG A 72 -8.81 -5.42 -12.04
N THR A 73 -7.75 -5.47 -12.83
CA THR A 73 -6.98 -6.68 -13.18
C THR A 73 -5.55 -6.71 -12.65
N ALA A 74 -5.14 -5.75 -11.82
CA ALA A 74 -3.79 -5.71 -11.28
C ALA A 74 -3.62 -6.75 -10.14
N THR A 75 -2.93 -7.84 -10.45
CA THR A 75 -2.59 -8.91 -9.50
C THR A 75 -1.10 -8.91 -9.19
N ALA A 76 -0.75 -9.21 -7.94
CA ALA A 76 0.61 -9.44 -7.49
C ALA A 76 0.69 -10.73 -6.68
N THR A 77 1.92 -11.20 -6.44
CA THR A 77 2.18 -12.38 -5.62
C THR A 77 2.79 -11.92 -4.31
N LEU A 78 2.11 -12.22 -3.20
CA LEU A 78 2.55 -11.88 -1.85
C LEU A 78 3.01 -13.15 -1.16
N ASP A 79 4.26 -13.19 -0.74
CA ASP A 79 4.75 -14.15 0.24
C ASP A 79 4.64 -13.49 1.61
N LEU A 80 3.81 -14.03 2.50
CA LEU A 80 3.56 -13.42 3.80
C LEU A 80 4.64 -13.74 4.82
N LEU A 81 5.17 -14.96 4.77
CA LEU A 81 6.06 -15.52 5.76
C LEU A 81 7.52 -15.52 5.30
N GLY A 82 7.77 -15.27 4.01
CA GLY A 82 9.08 -15.40 3.40
C GLY A 82 9.51 -16.85 3.28
N ASP A 83 8.56 -17.79 3.30
CA ASP A 83 8.78 -19.23 3.26
C ASP A 83 8.69 -19.82 1.85
N GLY A 84 8.41 -18.97 0.84
CA GLY A 84 8.30 -19.39 -0.55
C GLY A 84 6.92 -19.90 -0.94
N GLU A 85 5.88 -19.65 -0.15
CA GLU A 85 4.48 -19.95 -0.46
C GLU A 85 3.74 -18.65 -0.89
N PRO A 86 3.91 -18.18 -2.14
CA PRO A 86 3.31 -16.94 -2.58
C PRO A 86 1.82 -17.13 -2.85
N ILE A 87 1.01 -16.20 -2.34
CA ILE A 87 -0.42 -16.12 -2.61
C ILE A 87 -0.71 -14.98 -3.59
N ALA A 88 -1.69 -15.19 -4.48
CA ALA A 88 -2.14 -14.16 -5.40
C ALA A 88 -3.01 -13.15 -4.66
N VAL A 89 -2.64 -11.86 -4.75
CA VAL A 89 -3.38 -10.74 -4.16
C VAL A 89 -3.80 -9.74 -5.22
N GLU A 90 -4.97 -9.16 -5.05
CA GLU A 90 -5.47 -8.11 -5.93
C GLU A 90 -5.01 -6.74 -5.41
N LEU A 91 -4.19 -6.03 -6.18
CA LEU A 91 -3.65 -4.73 -5.78
C LEU A 91 -4.73 -3.63 -5.72
N LYS A 92 -5.91 -3.88 -6.29
CA LYS A 92 -7.08 -3.02 -6.13
C LYS A 92 -7.48 -2.84 -4.66
N GLN A 93 -7.14 -3.80 -3.78
CA GLN A 93 -7.39 -3.69 -2.35
C GLN A 93 -6.65 -2.51 -1.72
N LEU A 94 -5.48 -2.12 -2.26
CA LEU A 94 -4.75 -0.92 -1.82
C LEU A 94 -5.52 0.37 -2.07
N LEU A 95 -6.44 0.37 -3.05
CA LEU A 95 -7.31 1.50 -3.37
C LEU A 95 -8.52 1.59 -2.43
N THR A 96 -8.83 0.51 -1.73
CA THR A 96 -9.93 0.44 -0.77
C THR A 96 -9.46 1.16 0.51
N ASP A 97 -10.32 2.02 1.06
CA ASP A 97 -9.99 2.89 2.21
C ASP A 97 -8.87 3.93 1.98
N LEU A 98 -8.59 4.31 0.74
CA LEU A 98 -7.91 5.58 0.42
C LEU A 98 -8.95 6.72 0.31
N ASP A 99 -9.79 6.84 1.33
CA ASP A 99 -10.66 7.99 1.51
C ASP A 99 -9.92 8.97 2.43
N PRO A 100 -9.55 10.17 1.97
CA PRO A 100 -9.24 11.24 2.90
C PRO A 100 -10.57 11.63 3.50
N GLN A 101 -11.02 10.96 4.56
CA GLN A 101 -12.10 11.52 5.35
C GLN A 101 -11.53 12.83 5.91
N PRO A 102 -11.97 14.02 5.44
CA PRO A 102 -11.47 15.26 6.02
C PRO A 102 -11.77 15.18 7.51
N PRO A 103 -10.82 15.53 8.40
CA PRO A 103 -11.13 15.62 9.81
C PRO A 103 -12.31 16.57 9.90
N VAL A 104 -13.45 16.05 10.36
CA VAL A 104 -14.64 16.86 10.61
C VAL A 104 -14.15 17.91 11.60
N ALA A 105 -13.99 19.15 11.14
CA ALA A 105 -13.59 20.24 11.99
C ALA A 105 -14.63 20.28 13.10
N MET A 106 -14.26 19.84 14.31
CA MET A 106 -15.07 20.06 15.49
C MET A 106 -15.16 21.58 15.61
N ALA A 107 -16.27 22.11 15.12
CA ALA A 107 -16.60 23.51 15.23
C ALA A 107 -16.52 23.86 16.72
N VAL A 108 -15.54 24.69 17.06
CA VAL A 108 -15.43 25.35 18.35
C VAL A 108 -16.76 26.09 18.56
N GLY A 109 -17.65 25.46 19.32
CA GLY A 109 -18.88 26.05 19.81
C GLY A 109 -18.54 27.09 20.87
N LYS A 110 -18.16 28.30 20.42
CA LYS A 110 -18.01 29.48 21.26
C LYS A 110 -19.40 29.98 21.64
N GLY A 111 -20.05 29.30 22.59
CA GLY A 111 -21.33 29.70 23.15
C GLY A 111 -21.15 30.38 24.50
N ARG A 112 -21.12 31.72 24.51
CA ARG A 112 -21.32 32.53 25.72
C ARG A 112 -22.61 32.09 26.43
N ALA A 113 -22.52 31.70 27.69
CA ALA A 113 -23.65 31.78 28.62
C ALA A 113 -23.25 32.69 29.78
N ARG A 114 -23.74 33.93 29.69
CA ARG A 114 -23.91 34.82 30.84
C ARG A 114 -25.10 34.33 31.66
N ARG A 115 -25.15 34.81 32.92
CA ARG A 115 -26.33 35.04 33.79
C ARG A 115 -26.76 33.78 34.59
N TRP A 116 -26.99 33.80 35.91
CA TRP A 116 -27.33 34.85 36.90
C TRP A 116 -26.61 34.60 38.22
#